data_AF-W4V0E6-F1
#
_entry.id   AF-W4V0E6-F1
#
_cell.length_a   1.000
_cell.length_b   1.000
_cell.length_c   1.000
_cell.angle_alpha   90.00
_cell.angle_beta   90.00
_cell.angle_gamma   90.00
#
_symmetry.space_group_name_H-M   'P 1'
#
loop_
_entity.id
_entity.type
_entity.pdbx_description
1 polymer ?
#
loop_
_entity_poly.entity_id
_entity_poly.type
_entity_poly.pdbx_seq_one_letter_code
_entity_poly.pdbx_strand_id
1 'polypeptide(L)'
;MLDFKPLELKDRELFCEYLKDYNFSTYEYSFLTLYIWRKMYNTEFAIVDDAIVIKKHTSTNGTYFMQPIGAHKTKIAGITSKLNAIKKDNPDFKYLYATSKQLF
;
A
#
# COMPACT_ATOMS: atom_id res chain seq x y z
N MET A 1 -10.79 -11.03 7.05
CA MET A 1 -10.92 -9.91 6.09
C MET A 1 -9.84 -8.89 6.45
N LEU A 2 -9.07 -8.38 5.49
CA LEU A 2 -8.09 -7.33 5.78
C LEU A 2 -8.83 -6.00 5.92
N ASP A 3 -8.61 -5.31 7.04
CA ASP A 3 -9.29 -4.06 7.36
C ASP A 3 -8.44 -2.88 6.87
N PHE A 4 -8.81 -2.33 5.71
CA PHE A 4 -8.16 -1.16 5.14
C PHE A 4 -8.86 0.09 5.66
N LYS A 5 -8.10 0.96 6.32
CA LYS A 5 -8.60 2.23 6.84
C LYS A 5 -8.00 3.42 6.08
N PRO A 6 -8.72 4.55 5.95
CA PRO A 6 -8.16 5.78 5.40
C PRO A 6 -6.90 6.21 6.13
N LEU A 7 -5.90 6.68 5.38
CA LEU A 7 -4.68 7.23 5.95
C LEU A 7 -4.97 8.57 6.65
N GLU A 8 -4.60 8.70 7.93
CA GLU A 8 -4.78 9.91 8.71
C GLU A 8 -3.45 10.44 9.27
N LEU A 9 -3.46 11.69 9.75
CA LEU A 9 -2.25 12.33 10.27
C LEU A 9 -1.71 11.60 11.51
N LYS A 10 -2.61 11.05 12.33
CA LYS A 10 -2.29 10.28 13.53
C LYS A 10 -1.52 8.98 13.25
N ASP A 11 -1.60 8.47 12.01
CA ASP A 11 -0.89 7.24 11.63
C ASP A 11 0.60 7.51 11.32
N ARG A 12 1.07 8.76 11.39
CA ARG A 12 2.46 9.14 11.12
C ARG A 12 3.46 8.32 11.94
N GLU A 13 3.22 8.21 13.25
CA GLU A 13 4.16 7.53 14.16
C GLU A 13 4.28 6.05 13.81
N LEU A 14 3.15 5.39 13.56
CA LEU A 14 3.10 4.01 13.08
C LEU A 14 3.89 3.83 11.77
N PHE A 15 3.67 4.70 10.79
CA PHE A 15 4.42 4.63 9.53
C PHE A 15 5.91 4.83 9.76
N CYS A 16 6.30 5.80 10.58
CA CYS A 16 7.70 6.02 10.92
C CYS A 16 8.35 4.79 11.55
N GLU A 17 7.66 4.05 12.42
CA GLU A 17 8.19 2.81 13.03
C GLU A 17 8.51 1.73 11.99
N TYR A 18 7.61 1.50 11.04
CA TYR A 18 7.82 0.51 9.98
C TYR A 18 8.83 0.96 8.92
N LEU A 19 9.10 2.27 8.86
CA LEU A 19 10.03 2.89 7.92
C LEU A 19 11.42 3.15 8.52
N LYS A 20 11.66 2.93 9.82
CA LYS A 20 12.92 3.26 10.52
C LYS A 20 14.17 2.69 9.84
N ASP A 21 14.11 1.44 9.40
CA ASP A 21 15.22 0.75 8.72
C ASP A 21 15.02 0.67 7.19
N TYR A 22 13.99 1.34 6.66
CA TYR A 22 13.65 1.25 5.26
C TYR A 22 14.45 2.26 4.45
N ASN A 23 15.48 1.78 3.77
CA ASN A 23 16.29 2.60 2.88
C ASN A 23 15.47 2.91 1.62
N PHE A 24 14.78 4.06 1.62
CA PHE A 24 13.92 4.48 0.52
C PHE A 24 14.69 4.47 -0.81
N SER A 25 14.32 3.58 -1.73
CA SER A 25 14.78 3.66 -3.11
C SER A 25 14.00 4.73 -3.90
N THR A 26 12.81 5.13 -3.42
CA THR A 26 11.97 6.18 -4.01
C THR A 26 11.24 6.98 -2.93
N TYR A 27 11.06 8.30 -3.15
CA TYR A 27 10.38 9.23 -2.23
C TYR A 27 8.86 9.00 -2.12
N GLU A 28 8.31 8.13 -2.96
CA GLU A 28 6.87 7.83 -3.05
C GLU A 28 6.33 7.09 -1.80
N TYR A 29 7.22 6.46 -1.03
CA TYR A 29 6.87 5.74 0.18
C TYR A 29 6.94 6.60 1.45
N SER A 30 7.38 7.86 1.36
CA SER A 30 7.40 8.74 2.53
C SER A 30 5.97 8.98 3.03
N PHE A 31 5.78 8.99 4.35
CA PHE A 31 4.48 9.28 4.95
C PHE A 31 3.91 10.63 4.45
N LEU A 32 4.77 11.65 4.31
CA LEU A 32 4.37 12.97 3.85
C LEU A 32 3.78 12.91 2.43
N THR A 33 4.46 12.23 1.50
CA THR A 33 3.97 12.05 0.13
C THR A 33 2.62 11.35 0.13
N LEU A 34 2.51 10.22 0.84
CA LEU A 34 1.26 9.45 0.93
C LEU A 34 0.13 10.31 1.52
N TYR A 35 0.41 11.06 2.57
CA TYR A 35 -0.58 11.89 3.25
C TYR A 35 -1.06 13.06 2.40
N ILE A 36 -0.18 13.76 1.68
CA ILE A 36 -0.54 14.88 0.80
C ILE A 36 -1.50 14.39 -0.29
N TRP A 37 -1.19 13.27 -0.93
CA TRP A 37 -1.96 12.76 -2.06
C TRP A 37 -3.11 11.83 -1.67
N ARG A 38 -3.33 11.58 -0.37
CA ARG A 38 -4.27 10.56 0.11
C ARG A 38 -5.70 10.73 -0.41
N LYS A 39 -6.17 11.97 -0.56
CA LYS A 39 -7.52 12.27 -1.04
C LYS A 39 -7.64 12.00 -2.54
N MET A 40 -6.60 12.33 -3.31
CA MET A 40 -6.57 12.10 -4.75
C MET A 40 -6.52 10.60 -5.08
N TYR A 41 -5.76 9.83 -4.32
CA TYR A 41 -5.58 8.38 -4.54
C TYR A 41 -6.47 7.49 -3.66
N ASN A 42 -7.44 8.07 -2.94
CA ASN A 42 -8.24 7.40 -1.91
C ASN A 42 -7.38 6.42 -1.07
N THR A 43 -6.27 6.92 -0.53
CA THR A 43 -5.23 6.08 0.08
C THR A 43 -5.70 5.51 1.40
N GLU A 44 -5.68 4.18 1.46
CA GLU A 44 -5.99 3.39 2.65
C GLU A 44 -4.81 2.47 2.96
N PHE A 45 -4.72 1.99 4.19
CA PHE A 45 -3.70 1.02 4.56
C PHE A 45 -4.21 0.00 5.58
N ALA A 46 -3.51 -1.13 5.65
CA ALA A 46 -3.70 -2.17 6.64
C ALA A 46 -2.34 -2.73 7.08
N ILE A 47 -2.28 -3.28 8.29
CA ILE A 47 -1.13 -4.09 8.73
C ILE A 47 -1.41 -5.56 8.37
N VAL A 48 -0.52 -6.15 7.60
CA VAL A 48 -0.63 -7.55 7.12
C VAL A 48 0.69 -8.26 7.37
N ASP A 49 0.69 -9.25 8.26
CA ASP A 49 1.87 -10.04 8.62
C ASP A 49 3.09 -9.17 9.02
N ASP A 50 2.86 -8.16 9.85
CA ASP A 50 3.85 -7.16 10.31
C ASP A 50 4.43 -6.32 9.16
N ALA A 51 3.62 -6.03 8.14
CA ALA A 51 3.96 -5.11 7.07
C ALA A 51 2.83 -4.12 6.81
N ILE A 52 3.18 -2.90 6.43
CA ILE A 52 2.21 -1.93 5.94
C ILE A 52 1.90 -2.27 4.48
N VAL A 53 0.63 -2.52 4.20
CA VAL A 53 0.11 -2.61 2.82
C VAL A 53 -0.73 -1.39 2.54
N ILE A 54 -0.37 -0.64 1.51
CA ILE A 54 -1.10 0.54 1.06
C ILE A 54 -1.97 0.15 -0.12
N LYS A 55 -3.25 0.53 -0.07
CA LYS A 55 -4.22 0.44 -1.16
C LYS A 55 -4.50 1.84 -1.68
N LYS A 56 -4.46 1.99 -3.00
CA LYS A 56 -4.77 3.23 -3.70
C LYS A 56 -5.79 2.96 -4.80
N HIS A 57 -6.48 4.01 -5.22
CA HIS A 57 -7.42 3.99 -6.30
C HIS A 57 -7.26 5.24 -7.16
N THR A 58 -7.26 5.08 -8.49
CA THR A 58 -7.43 6.18 -9.43
C THR A 58 -8.48 5.83 -10.46
N SER A 59 -9.09 6.85 -11.07
CA SER A 59 -10.01 6.66 -12.20
C SER A 59 -9.35 5.99 -13.41
N THR A 60 -8.05 6.19 -13.60
CA THR A 60 -7.29 5.62 -14.73
C THR A 60 -6.89 4.16 -14.50
N ASN A 61 -6.43 3.83 -13.30
CA ASN A 61 -5.77 2.57 -13.00
C ASN A 61 -6.63 1.61 -12.17
N GLY A 62 -7.77 2.08 -11.65
CA GLY A 62 -8.56 1.34 -10.68
C GLY A 62 -7.81 1.19 -9.36
N THR A 63 -8.18 0.16 -8.61
CA THR A 63 -7.60 -0.16 -7.31
C THR A 63 -6.31 -0.97 -7.49
N TYR A 64 -5.29 -0.62 -6.72
CA TYR A 64 -4.02 -1.33 -6.68
C TYR A 64 -3.37 -1.23 -5.31
N PHE A 65 -2.45 -2.16 -5.03
CA PHE A 65 -1.61 -2.12 -3.85
C PHE A 65 -0.22 -1.55 -4.18
N MET A 66 0.42 -0.93 -3.21
CA MET A 66 1.88 -0.77 -3.23
C MET A 66 2.54 -2.05 -2.70
N GLN A 67 3.84 -2.22 -2.97
CA GLN A 67 4.58 -3.33 -2.37
C GLN A 67 4.56 -3.22 -0.83
N PRO A 68 4.45 -4.34 -0.10
CA PRO A 68 4.44 -4.32 1.36
C PRO A 68 5.70 -3.66 1.95
N ILE A 69 5.50 -2.73 2.87
CA ILE A 69 6.57 -1.95 3.51
C ILE A 69 6.92 -2.60 4.84
N GLY A 70 8.21 -2.76 5.12
CA GLY A 70 8.70 -3.38 6.36
C GLY A 70 8.53 -4.90 6.43
N ALA A 71 8.02 -5.54 5.36
CA ALA A 71 7.83 -6.98 5.32
C ALA A 71 9.17 -7.75 5.28
N HIS A 72 9.30 -8.77 6.12
CA HIS A 72 10.36 -9.76 5.99
C HIS A 72 10.20 -10.56 4.69
N LYS A 73 11.31 -10.88 3.99
CA LYS A 73 11.30 -11.56 2.68
C LYS A 73 10.46 -12.83 2.65
N THR A 74 10.50 -13.61 3.73
CA THR A 74 9.74 -14.87 3.85
C THR A 74 8.21 -14.66 3.93
N LYS A 75 7.75 -13.48 4.34
CA LYS A 75 6.33 -13.14 4.47
C LYS A 75 5.71 -12.56 3.20
N ILE A 76 6.53 -12.07 2.26
CA ILE A 76 6.07 -11.43 1.01
C ILE A 76 5.13 -12.34 0.21
N ALA A 77 5.45 -13.64 0.09
CA ALA A 77 4.62 -14.59 -0.64
C ALA A 77 3.24 -14.77 0.02
N GLY A 78 3.21 -14.88 1.35
CA GLY A 78 1.96 -14.99 2.12
C GLY A 78 1.08 -13.74 2.00
N ILE A 79 1.69 -12.55 2.13
CA ILE A 79 1.00 -11.27 1.94
C ILE A 79 0.44 -11.18 0.52
N THR A 80 1.24 -11.52 -0.50
CA THR A 80 0.81 -11.48 -1.90
C THR A 80 -0.38 -12.41 -2.16
N SER A 81 -0.39 -13.61 -1.56
CA SER A 81 -1.54 -14.53 -1.66
C SER A 81 -2.80 -13.95 -1.02
N LYS A 82 -2.70 -13.30 0.15
CA LYS A 82 -3.84 -12.61 0.80
C LYS A 82 -4.38 -11.46 -0.04
N LEU A 83 -3.51 -10.67 -0.65
CA LEU A 83 -3.91 -9.57 -1.53
C LEU A 83 -4.54 -10.07 -2.83
N ASN A 84 -4.05 -11.18 -3.39
CA ASN A 84 -4.66 -11.82 -4.56
C ASN A 84 -6.08 -12.32 -4.29
N ALA A 85 -6.36 -12.80 -3.07
CA ALA A 85 -7.72 -13.17 -2.68
C ALA A 85 -8.67 -11.95 -2.73
N ILE A 86 -8.24 -10.80 -2.21
CA ILE A 86 -9.02 -9.54 -2.28
C ILE A 86 -9.23 -9.11 -3.73
N LYS A 87 -8.18 -9.17 -4.55
CA LYS A 87 -8.24 -8.83 -5.98
C LYS A 87 -9.26 -9.70 -6.71
N LYS A 88 -9.30 -11.01 -6.44
CA LYS A 88 -10.20 -11.95 -7.15
C LYS A 88 -11.67 -11.56 -7.04
N ASP A 89 -12.05 -10.97 -5.90
CA ASP A 89 -13.43 -10.60 -5.59
C ASP A 89 -13.76 -9.15 -6.00
N ASN A 90 -12.82 -8.42 -6.62
CA ASN A 90 -13.01 -7.03 -7.00
C ASN A 90 -12.54 -6.74 -8.44
N PRO A 91 -13.47 -6.50 -9.39
CA PRO A 91 -13.15 -6.31 -10.81
C PRO A 91 -12.38 -5.01 -11.09
N ASP A 92 -12.32 -4.08 -10.13
CA ASP A 92 -11.60 -2.81 -10.28
C ASP A 92 -10.07 -2.97 -10.24
N PHE A 93 -9.57 -4.11 -9.75
CA PHE A 93 -8.14 -4.43 -9.78
C PHE A 93 -7.69 -4.92 -11.16
N LYS A 94 -7.16 -4.01 -11.98
CA LYS A 94 -6.50 -4.36 -13.26
C LYS A 94 -5.20 -5.15 -13.05
N TYR A 95 -4.49 -4.85 -11.96
CA TYR A 95 -3.26 -5.51 -11.55
C TYR A 95 -3.16 -5.52 -10.02
N LEU A 96 -2.26 -6.35 -9.45
CA LEU A 96 -2.12 -6.43 -7.99
C LEU A 96 -1.31 -5.26 -7.44
N TYR A 97 -0.11 -5.04 -8.00
CA TYR A 97 0.78 -3.95 -7.66
C TYR A 97 0.95 -3.00 -8.86
N ALA A 98 0.90 -1.69 -8.62
CA ALA A 98 1.26 -0.70 -9.65
C ALA A 98 2.79 -0.59 -9.78
N THR A 99 3.27 -0.44 -11.01
CA THR A 99 4.66 0.00 -11.28
C THR A 99 4.68 1.47 -11.69
N SER A 100 5.81 2.14 -11.52
CA SER A 100 5.97 3.57 -11.88
C SER A 100 5.63 3.86 -13.34
N LYS A 101 5.87 2.92 -14.27
CA LYS A 101 5.50 3.04 -15.69
C LYS A 101 3.99 3.09 -15.96
N GLN A 102 3.16 2.71 -14.98
CA GLN A 102 1.70 2.66 -15.12
C GLN A 102 1.03 3.87 -14.45
N LEU A 103 1.78 4.70 -13.73
CA LEU A 103 1.29 5.86 -12.98
C LEU A 103 1.43 7.18 -13.75
N PHE A 104 2.09 7.17 -14.93
CA PHE A 104 2.32 8.30 -15.82
C PHE A 104 1.90 7.97 -17.25
#